data_AF-A0A969K1J5-F1
#
_entry.id   AF-A0A969K1J5-F1
#
_cell.length_a   1.000
_cell.length_b   1.000
_cell.length_c   1.000
_cell.angle_alpha   90.00
_cell.angle_beta   90.00
_cell.angle_gamma   90.00
#
_symmetry.space_group_name_H-M   'P 1'
#
loop_
_entity.id
_entity.type
_entity.pdbx_description
1 polymer ?
#
loop_
_entity_poly.entity_id
_entity_poly.type
_entity_poly.pdbx_seq_one_letter_code
_entity_poly.pdbx_strand_id
1 'polypeptide(L)' 'MPAELIETLLTAATYAPSAHNRQPWRFVVLTSPESKHELATAMGQKLQADLEADNVPESVIAQDRSPLL' A
#
# COMPACT_ATOMS: atom_id res chain seq x y z
N MET A 1 4.22 -16.08 -3.26
CA MET A 1 3.01 -16.77 -2.75
C MET A 1 2.22 -17.32 -3.93
N PRO A 2 1.54 -18.46 -3.80
CA PRO A 2 0.65 -18.98 -4.84
C PRO A 2 -0.50 -18.00 -5.11
N ALA A 3 -0.94 -17.88 -6.36
CA ALA A 3 -2.00 -16.96 -6.75
C ALA A 3 -3.35 -17.35 -6.13
N GLU A 4 -3.60 -18.64 -6.02
CA GLU A 4 -4.84 -19.22 -5.50
C GLU A 4 -5.08 -18.87 -4.02
N LEU A 5 -3.99 -18.78 -3.26
CA LEU A 5 -4.05 -18.37 -1.86
C LEU A 5 -4.39 -16.88 -1.75
N ILE A 6 -3.89 -16.04 -2.65
CA ILE A 6 -4.25 -14.61 -2.70
C ILE A 6 -5.74 -14.48 -3.05
N GLU A 7 -6.23 -15.19 -4.07
CA GLU A 7 -7.64 -15.16 -4.46
C GLU A 7 -8.57 -15.61 -3.32
N THR A 8 -8.18 -16.65 -2.58
CA THR A 8 -8.94 -17.12 -1.41
C THR A 8 -9.05 -16.04 -0.34
N LEU A 9 -7.94 -15.36 -0.03
CA LEU A 9 -7.90 -14.28 0.96
C LEU A 9 -8.71 -13.07 0.51
N LEU A 10 -8.58 -12.66 -0.76
CA LEU A 10 -9.33 -11.53 -1.31
C LEU A 10 -10.83 -11.83 -1.35
N THR A 11 -11.22 -13.07 -1.65
CA THR A 11 -12.62 -13.52 -1.57
C THR A 11 -13.14 -13.43 -0.15
N ALA A 12 -12.38 -13.89 0.85
CA ALA A 12 -12.79 -13.76 2.25
C ALA A 12 -12.94 -12.30 2.68
N ALA A 13 -12.07 -11.41 2.18
CA ALA A 13 -12.13 -9.98 2.47
C ALA A 13 -13.41 -9.29 1.94
N THR A 14 -14.04 -9.80 0.87
CA THR A 14 -15.30 -9.21 0.37
C THR A 14 -16.48 -9.42 1.32
N TYR A 15 -16.39 -10.39 2.24
CA TYR A 15 -17.40 -10.66 3.25
C TYR A 15 -17.38 -9.66 4.41
N ALA A 16 -16.44 -8.71 4.43
CA ALA A 16 -16.46 -7.62 5.39
C ALA A 16 -17.78 -6.83 5.30
N PRO A 17 -18.40 -6.47 6.45
CA PRO A 17 -19.68 -5.78 6.46
C PRO A 17 -19.58 -4.45 5.73
N SER A 18 -20.60 -4.13 4.92
CA SER A 18 -20.69 -2.87 4.20
C SER A 18 -22.12 -2.34 4.24
N ALA A 19 -22.26 -1.00 4.20
CA ALA A 19 -23.57 -0.36 4.21
C ALA A 19 -24.45 -0.90 3.07
N HIS A 20 -25.63 -1.41 3.42
CA HIS A 20 -26.56 -2.06 2.48
C HIS A 20 -25.92 -3.17 1.62
N ASN A 21 -24.90 -3.85 2.16
CA ASN A 21 -24.13 -4.88 1.45
C ASN A 21 -23.60 -4.43 0.07
N ARG A 22 -23.20 -3.16 -0.05
CA ARG A 22 -22.70 -2.60 -1.32
C ARG A 22 -21.37 -3.19 -1.81
N GLN A 23 -20.62 -3.85 -0.93
CA GLN A 23 -19.34 -4.49 -1.25
C GLN A 23 -18.41 -3.59 -2.09
N PRO A 24 -18.05 -2.39 -1.59
CA PRO A 24 -17.31 -1.39 -2.36
C PRO A 24 -15.84 -1.75 -2.56
N TRP A 25 -15.37 -2.86 -1.99
CA TRP A 25 -13.98 -3.28 -1.99
C TRP A 25 -13.46 -3.47 -3.43
N ARG A 26 -12.30 -2.89 -3.71
CA ARG A 26 -11.54 -3.12 -4.94
C ARG A 26 -10.12 -3.46 -4.53
N PHE A 27 -9.65 -4.60 -5.00
CA PHE A 27 -8.29 -5.07 -4.74
C PHE A 27 -7.50 -5.01 -6.03
N VAL A 28 -6.28 -4.49 -5.95
CA VAL A 28 -5.32 -4.47 -7.06
C VAL A 28 -4.11 -5.27 -6.61
N VAL A 29 -3.78 -6.32 -7.35
CA VAL A 29 -2.61 -7.16 -7.09
C VAL A 29 -1.51 -6.75 -8.05
N LEU A 30 -0.43 -6.19 -7.52
CA LEU A 30 0.76 -5.89 -8.30
C LEU A 30 1.59 -7.17 -8.43
N THR A 31 1.63 -7.72 -9.65
CA THR A 31 2.34 -8.98 -9.94
C THR A 31 3.76 -8.74 -10.47
N SER A 32 4.04 -7.56 -11.03
CA SER A 32 5.38 -7.19 -11.50
C SER A 32 6.19 -6.50 -10.39
N PRO A 33 7.49 -6.83 -10.25
CA PRO A 33 8.39 -6.08 -9.37
C PRO A 33 8.50 -4.60 -9.74
N GLU A 34 8.48 -4.30 -11.04
CA GLU A 34 8.56 -2.93 -11.59
C GLU A 34 7.40 -2.06 -11.10
N SER A 35 6.14 -2.47 -11.30
CA SER A 35 4.99 -1.67 -10.86
C SER A 35 4.92 -1.54 -9.34
N LYS A 36 5.40 -2.54 -8.60
CA LYS A 36 5.52 -2.45 -7.13
C LYS A 36 6.57 -1.41 -6.72
N HIS A 37 7.71 -1.38 -7.42
CA HIS A 37 8.79 -0.43 -7.15
C HIS A 37 8.40 1.01 -7.52
N GLU A 38 7.76 1.20 -8.67
CA GLU A 38 7.27 2.52 -9.10
C GLU A 38 6.27 3.10 -8.10
N LEU A 39 5.28 2.30 -7.68
CA LEU A 39 4.30 2.73 -6.69
C LEU A 39 4.96 3.08 -5.35
N ALA A 40 5.84 2.22 -4.85
CA ALA A 40 6.54 2.46 -3.58
C ALA A 40 7.38 3.73 -3.63
N THR A 41 8.08 3.97 -4.75
CA THR A 41 8.90 5.17 -4.95
C THR A 41 8.06 6.44 -4.96
N ALA A 42 6.97 6.45 -5.74
CA ALA A 42 6.09 7.60 -5.82
C ALA A 42 5.42 7.91 -4.46
N MET A 43 4.99 6.88 -3.74
CA MET A 43 4.43 7.03 -2.39
C MET A 43 5.46 7.58 -1.39
N GLY A 44 6.70 7.08 -1.42
CA GLY A 44 7.77 7.55 -0.55
C GLY A 44 8.13 9.01 -0.79
N GLN A 45 8.20 9.44 -2.06
CA GLN A 45 8.43 10.84 -2.42
C GLN A 45 7.33 11.76 -1.89
N LYS A 46 6.05 11.35 -2.02
CA LYS A 46 4.91 12.11 -1.51
C LYS A 46 4.94 12.21 0.01
N LEU A 47 5.21 11.11 0.70
CA LEU A 47 5.29 11.07 2.15
C LEU A 47 6.42 11.96 2.68
N GLN A 48 7.59 11.94 2.05
CA GLN A 48 8.69 12.82 2.41
C GLN A 48 8.27 14.29 2.33
N ALA A 49 7.67 14.71 1.21
CA ALA A 49 7.22 16.08 1.04
C ALA A 49 6.20 16.51 2.11
N ASP A 50 5.30 15.61 2.51
CA ASP A 50 4.32 15.88 3.57
C ASP A 50 4.98 16.03 4.95
N LEU A 51 5.94 15.16 5.29
CA LEU A 51 6.69 15.22 6.56
C LEU A 51 7.57 16.48 6.65
N GLU A 52 8.20 16.88 5.55
CA GLU A 52 8.96 18.13 5.47
C GLU A 52 8.04 19.34 5.68
N ALA A 53 6.85 19.35 5.07
CA ALA A 53 5.85 20.40 5.26
C ALA A 53 5.36 20.47 6.73
N ASP A 54 5.28 19.33 7.40
CA ASP A 54 4.94 19.22 8.82
C ASP A 54 6.13 19.54 9.76
N ASN A 55 7.29 19.95 9.22
CA ASN A 55 8.53 20.25 9.97
C ASN A 55 9.04 19.09 10.82
N VAL A 56 8.82 17.85 10.37
CA VAL A 56 9.37 16.67 11.01
C VAL A 56 10.91 16.67 10.88
N PRO A 57 11.67 16.34 11.95
CA PRO A 57 13.13 16.33 11.85
C PRO A 57 13.65 15.33 10.81
N GLU A 58 14.66 15.74 10.03
CA GLU A 58 15.28 14.93 8.97
C GLU A 58 15.72 13.55 9.45
N SER A 59 16.20 13.42 10.69
CA SER A 59 16.58 12.13 11.29
C SER A 59 15.44 11.12 11.34
N VAL A 60 14.20 11.60 11.50
CA VAL A 60 13.00 10.77 11.55
C VAL A 60 12.54 10.42 10.14
N ILE A 61 12.55 11.40 9.23
CA ILE A 61 12.23 11.20 7.81
C ILE A 61 13.19 10.17 7.20
N ALA A 62 14.48 10.27 7.51
CA ALA A 62 15.50 9.38 6.99
C ALA A 62 15.35 7.92 7.46
N GLN A 63 14.79 7.69 8.64
CA GLN A 63 14.59 6.35 9.20
C GLN A 63 13.44 5.60 8.52
N ASP A 64 12.43 6.33 8.04
CA ASP A 64 11.28 5.78 7.31
C ASP A 64 11.63 5.38 5.86
N ARG A 65 12.78 5.84 5.35
CA ARG A 65 13.31 5.50 4.01
C ARG A 65 13.79 4.05 3.87
N SER A 66 13.68 3.22 4.90
CA SER A 66 14.14 1.84 4.85
C SER A 66 13.32 1.08 3.79
N PRO A 67 13.95 0.60 2.70
CA PRO A 67 13.20 0.01 1.61
C PRO A 67 12.63 -1.33 2.09
N LEU A 68 11.31 -1.39 2.28
CA LEU A 68 10.59 -2.65 2.40
C LEU A 68 10.44 -3.30 1.03
N LEU A 69 11.56 -3.54 0.35
CA LEU A 69 11.69 -4.39 -0.84
C LEU A 69 13.14 -4.84 -1.03
#